data_AF-A0A177M8L0-F1
#
_entry.id   AF-A0A177M8L0-F1
#
_cell.length_a   1.000
_cell.length_b   1.000
_cell.length_c   1.000
_cell.angle_alpha   90.00
_cell.angle_beta   90.00
_cell.angle_gamma   90.00
#
_symmetry.space_group_name_H-M   'P 1'
#
loop_
_entity.id
_entity.type
_entity.pdbx_description
1 polymer ?
#
loop_
_entity_poly.entity_id
_entity_poly.type
_entity_poly.pdbx_seq_one_letter_code
_entity_poly.pdbx_strand_id
1 'polypeptide(L)'
;MRFIRWLVVSFLLMPISALAFFKPVRVLVPEAFGVHCTEQNLCIDDFSKLAAAESLLNNSKNYLATQWGLSIGEPKIIFCSTEQCRSAFGLANKAGFTLGSFAIAIAPRAWQPHYVAHELIHHWQADHFGSLALLTGEQWLIEGMAYALSNDPRIELHEPFASYRQRFNNWYRLHADIPLKESLAGVL
;
A
#
# COMPACT_ATOMS: atom_id res chain seq x y z
N MET A 1 -13.48 -13.63 38.84
CA MET A 1 -13.61 -12.15 38.75
C MET A 1 -12.27 -11.42 38.53
N ARG A 2 -11.20 -11.67 39.30
CA ARG A 2 -9.88 -11.03 39.08
C ARG A 2 -9.25 -11.33 37.71
N PHE A 3 -9.26 -12.59 37.27
CA PHE A 3 -8.72 -12.97 35.96
C PHE A 3 -9.45 -12.31 34.78
N ILE A 4 -10.78 -12.21 34.83
CA ILE A 4 -11.58 -11.52 33.81
C ILE A 4 -11.22 -10.03 33.76
N ARG A 5 -11.02 -9.38 34.91
CA ARG A 5 -10.56 -7.98 34.95
C ARG A 5 -9.19 -7.80 34.29
N TRP A 6 -8.23 -8.69 34.56
CA TRP A 6 -6.92 -8.63 33.92
C TRP A 6 -6.98 -8.89 32.41
N LEU A 7 -7.80 -9.85 31.97
CA LEU A 7 -8.02 -10.11 30.53
C LEU A 7 -8.62 -8.89 29.82
N VAL A 8 -9.62 -8.23 30.42
CA VAL A 8 -10.22 -7.02 29.88
C VAL A 8 -9.19 -5.88 29.81
N VAL A 9 -8.40 -5.68 30.87
CA VAL A 9 -7.34 -4.65 30.87
C VAL A 9 -6.29 -4.93 29.79
N SER A 10 -5.82 -6.18 29.68
CA SER A 10 -4.86 -6.57 28.64
C SER A 10 -5.42 -6.36 27.24
N PHE A 11 -6.68 -6.73 27.00
CA PHE A 11 -7.34 -6.55 25.70
C PHE A 11 -7.49 -5.07 25.33
N LEU A 12 -7.80 -4.20 26.30
CA LEU A 12 -7.90 -2.75 26.07
C LEU A 12 -6.54 -2.08 25.86
N LEU A 13 -5.49 -2.55 26.55
CA LEU A 13 -4.13 -2.01 26.41
C LEU A 13 -3.44 -2.44 25.12
N MET A 14 -3.85 -3.57 24.52
CA MET A 14 -3.26 -4.09 23.29
C MET A 14 -3.34 -3.11 22.10
N PRO A 15 -4.50 -2.56 21.70
CA PRO A 15 -4.58 -1.61 20.58
C PRO A 15 -3.82 -0.31 20.87
N ILE A 16 -3.85 0.18 22.11
CA ILE A 16 -3.10 1.37 22.53
C ILE A 16 -1.59 1.14 22.37
N SER A 17 -1.12 -0.02 22.84
CA SER A 17 0.28 -0.41 22.70
C SER A 17 0.69 -0.58 21.23
N ALA A 18 -0.18 -1.19 20.41
CA ALA A 18 0.06 -1.33 18.98
C ALA A 18 0.23 0.04 18.30
N LEU A 19 -0.65 1.01 18.57
CA LEU A 19 -0.55 2.37 18.03
C LEU A 19 0.70 3.13 18.53
N ALA A 20 1.08 2.91 19.79
CA ALA A 20 2.25 3.56 20.38
C ALA A 20 3.57 3.05 19.77
N PHE A 21 3.74 1.73 19.70
CA PHE A 21 5.01 1.08 19.36
C PHE A 21 5.13 0.65 17.90
N PHE A 22 4.04 0.23 17.26
CA PHE A 22 4.04 -0.20 15.86
C PHE A 22 3.45 0.88 14.96
N LYS A 23 4.30 1.86 14.63
CA LYS A 23 3.93 3.05 13.86
C LYS A 23 3.12 2.81 12.58
N PRO A 24 3.35 1.74 11.79
CA PRO A 24 2.55 1.50 10.59
C PRO A 24 1.05 1.34 10.84
N VAL A 25 0.61 0.90 12.04
CA VAL A 25 -0.84 0.78 12.37
C VAL A 25 -1.52 2.13 12.60
N ARG A 26 -0.75 3.23 12.72
CA ARG A 26 -1.28 4.58 12.89
C ARG A 26 -2.11 5.06 11.69
N VAL A 27 -1.93 4.44 10.52
CA VAL A 27 -2.75 4.67 9.32
C VAL A 27 -4.25 4.42 9.55
N LEU A 28 -4.63 3.67 10.59
CA LEU A 28 -6.04 3.44 10.92
C LEU A 28 -6.71 4.67 11.54
N VAL A 29 -5.94 5.49 12.25
CA VAL A 29 -6.38 6.73 12.94
C VAL A 29 -5.44 7.90 12.61
N PRO A 30 -5.30 8.24 11.33
CA PRO A 30 -4.19 9.07 10.85
C PRO A 30 -4.23 10.51 11.39
N GLU A 31 -5.42 11.07 11.63
CA GLU A 31 -5.56 12.44 12.15
C GLU A 31 -4.96 12.63 13.56
N ALA A 32 -4.90 11.57 14.37
CA ALA A 32 -4.21 11.59 15.66
C ALA A 32 -2.68 11.76 15.51
N PHE A 33 -2.15 11.68 14.28
CA PHE A 33 -0.74 11.72 13.96
C PHE A 33 -0.37 12.84 12.98
N GLY A 34 -1.17 13.91 12.95
CA GLY A 34 -0.78 15.18 12.34
C GLY A 34 -1.05 15.31 10.85
N VAL A 35 -2.01 14.54 10.32
CA VAL A 35 -2.55 14.74 8.96
C VAL A 35 -4.04 15.06 9.04
N HIS A 36 -4.59 15.61 7.97
CA HIS A 36 -6.02 15.87 7.84
C HIS A 36 -6.60 15.06 6.71
N CYS A 37 -7.75 14.43 6.92
CA CYS A 37 -8.38 13.56 5.93
C CYS A 37 -9.59 14.22 5.27
N THR A 38 -9.73 14.01 3.96
CA THR A 38 -10.92 14.40 3.19
C THR A 38 -11.99 13.31 3.25
N GLU A 39 -13.20 13.63 2.74
CA GLU A 39 -14.30 12.67 2.62
C GLU A 39 -13.96 11.49 1.68
N GLN A 40 -12.99 11.68 0.76
CA GLN A 40 -12.51 10.66 -0.17
C GLN A 40 -11.39 9.79 0.43
N ASN A 41 -11.25 9.76 1.75
CA ASN A 41 -10.23 9.00 2.49
C ASN A 41 -8.76 9.35 2.14
N LEU A 42 -8.51 10.51 1.53
CA LEU A 42 -7.15 11.01 1.31
C LEU A 42 -6.73 11.88 2.49
N CYS A 43 -5.61 11.54 3.13
CA CYS A 43 -5.06 12.26 4.26
C CYS A 43 -3.73 12.91 3.93
N ILE A 44 -3.49 14.15 4.39
CA ILE A 44 -2.29 14.92 4.05
C ILE A 44 -1.81 15.79 5.23
N ASP A 45 -0.50 15.98 5.37
CA ASP A 45 0.11 16.85 6.39
C ASP A 45 0.19 18.32 5.98
N ASP A 46 0.14 18.61 4.68
CA ASP A 46 0.17 19.95 4.09
C ASP A 46 -0.99 20.11 3.09
N PHE A 47 -2.07 20.77 3.54
CA PHE A 47 -3.26 21.03 2.72
C PHE A 47 -2.98 21.79 1.43
N SER A 48 -1.90 22.58 1.36
CA SER A 48 -1.55 23.29 0.11
C SER A 48 -1.21 22.34 -1.04
N LYS A 49 -0.87 21.09 -0.72
CA LYS A 49 -0.53 20.05 -1.70
C LYS A 49 -1.68 19.06 -1.97
N LEU A 50 -2.86 19.29 -1.40
CA LEU A 50 -4.01 18.37 -1.54
C LEU A 50 -4.37 18.11 -3.01
N ALA A 51 -4.54 19.15 -3.81
CA ALA A 51 -4.89 19.02 -5.22
C ALA A 51 -3.85 18.21 -6.02
N ALA A 52 -2.56 18.32 -5.67
CA ALA A 52 -1.50 17.55 -6.30
C ALA A 52 -1.57 16.07 -5.90
N ALA A 53 -1.87 15.77 -4.63
CA ALA A 53 -2.06 14.40 -4.15
C ALA A 53 -3.30 13.74 -4.77
N GLU A 54 -4.43 14.45 -4.87
CA GLU A 54 -5.65 13.98 -5.52
C GLU A 54 -5.41 13.67 -7.00
N SER A 55 -4.78 14.60 -7.73
CA SER A 55 -4.42 14.40 -9.13
C SER A 55 -3.52 13.18 -9.30
N LEU A 56 -2.49 13.03 -8.46
CA LEU A 56 -1.57 11.91 -8.52
C LEU A 56 -2.27 10.57 -8.25
N LEU A 57 -3.14 10.51 -7.23
CA LEU A 57 -3.94 9.33 -6.90
C LEU A 57 -4.87 8.95 -8.07
N ASN A 58 -5.65 9.92 -8.56
CA ASN A 58 -6.63 9.67 -9.61
C ASN A 58 -5.97 9.25 -10.92
N ASN A 59 -4.86 9.89 -11.30
CA ASN A 59 -4.09 9.51 -12.49
C ASN A 59 -3.52 8.10 -12.36
N SER A 60 -3.04 7.71 -11.17
CA SER A 60 -2.51 6.37 -10.92
C SER A 60 -3.61 5.30 -10.97
N LYS A 61 -4.78 5.57 -10.37
CA LYS A 61 -5.97 4.69 -10.47
C LYS A 61 -6.42 4.53 -11.92
N ASN A 62 -6.50 5.63 -12.67
CA ASN A 62 -6.89 5.62 -14.08
C ASN A 62 -5.88 4.85 -14.95
N TYR A 63 -4.59 5.03 -14.72
CA TYR A 63 -3.54 4.27 -15.38
C TYR A 63 -3.72 2.76 -15.16
N LEU A 64 -3.87 2.33 -13.90
CA LEU A 64 -4.04 0.92 -13.55
C LEU A 64 -5.31 0.31 -14.15
N ALA A 65 -6.43 1.05 -14.12
CA ALA A 65 -7.68 0.61 -14.72
C ALA A 65 -7.57 0.50 -16.25
N THR A 66 -6.94 1.47 -16.91
CA THR A 66 -6.88 1.54 -18.38
C THR A 66 -5.87 0.58 -18.97
N GLN A 67 -4.69 0.46 -18.36
CA GLN A 67 -3.60 -0.35 -18.92
C GLN A 67 -3.68 -1.82 -18.51
N TRP A 68 -4.22 -2.10 -17.32
CA TRP A 68 -4.16 -3.44 -16.72
C TRP A 68 -5.53 -3.98 -16.29
N GLY A 69 -6.61 -3.21 -16.44
CA GLY A 69 -7.94 -3.60 -15.97
C GLY A 69 -8.05 -3.68 -14.44
N LEU A 70 -7.10 -3.10 -13.70
CA LEU A 70 -7.08 -3.12 -12.24
C LEU A 70 -7.94 -1.98 -11.70
N SER A 71 -9.20 -2.29 -11.38
CA SER A 71 -10.11 -1.34 -10.73
C SER A 71 -9.75 -1.18 -9.26
N ILE A 72 -9.36 0.02 -8.87
CA ILE A 72 -9.02 0.36 -7.49
C ILE A 72 -10.19 1.11 -6.86
N GLY A 73 -10.64 0.68 -5.68
CA GLY A 73 -11.66 1.37 -4.89
C GLY A 73 -11.20 2.71 -4.33
N GLU A 74 -11.77 3.11 -3.19
CA GLU A 74 -11.37 4.32 -2.46
C GLU A 74 -10.57 3.96 -1.20
N PRO A 75 -9.27 3.58 -1.34
CA PRO A 75 -8.44 3.26 -0.20
C PRO A 75 -8.26 4.49 0.69
N LYS A 76 -8.12 4.26 2.00
CA LYS A 76 -7.51 5.26 2.86
C LYS A 76 -6.06 5.45 2.46
N ILE A 77 -5.67 6.65 2.06
CA ILE A 77 -4.30 6.92 1.62
C ILE A 77 -3.75 8.16 2.30
N ILE A 78 -2.60 8.02 2.93
CA ILE A 78 -1.86 9.10 3.57
C ILE A 78 -0.75 9.54 2.63
N PHE A 79 -0.82 10.78 2.14
CA PHE A 79 0.26 11.43 1.43
C PHE A 79 1.10 12.26 2.40
N CYS A 80 2.26 11.77 2.79
CA CYS A 80 3.22 12.56 3.54
C CYS A 80 4.00 13.47 2.62
N SER A 81 3.94 14.78 2.84
CA SER A 81 4.75 15.77 2.15
C SER A 81 6.01 16.15 2.93
N THR A 82 6.05 15.84 4.24
CA THR A 82 7.19 16.08 5.13
C THR A 82 7.80 14.79 5.70
N GLU A 83 9.06 14.90 6.13
CA GLU A 83 9.78 13.81 6.82
C GLU A 83 9.18 13.50 8.21
N GLN A 84 8.57 14.50 8.85
CA GLN A 84 7.86 14.35 10.11
C GLN A 84 6.65 13.42 9.94
N CYS A 85 5.83 13.65 8.93
CA CYS A 85 4.73 12.74 8.58
C CYS A 85 5.27 11.34 8.27
N ARG A 86 6.30 11.23 7.41
CA ARG A 86 6.92 9.93 7.07
C ARG A 86 7.33 9.15 8.33
N SER A 87 7.96 9.83 9.27
CA SER A 87 8.41 9.23 10.54
C SER A 87 7.24 8.88 11.46
N ALA A 88 6.15 9.64 11.44
CA ALA A 88 4.95 9.39 12.24
C ALA A 88 4.28 8.07 11.85
N PHE A 89 4.22 7.76 10.55
CA PHE A 89 3.65 6.51 10.02
C PHE A 89 4.67 5.36 9.87
N GLY A 90 5.93 5.56 10.27
CA GLY A 90 6.91 4.48 10.35
C GLY A 90 7.41 3.97 9.00
N LEU A 91 7.41 4.81 7.96
CA LEU A 91 7.81 4.41 6.62
C LEU A 91 9.32 4.12 6.49
N ALA A 92 10.15 4.49 7.46
CA ALA A 92 11.61 4.29 7.40
C ALA A 92 12.17 4.71 6.02
N ASN A 93 13.01 3.90 5.37
CA ASN A 93 13.53 4.21 4.04
C ASN A 93 12.58 3.82 2.89
N LYS A 94 11.38 3.30 3.18
CA LYS A 94 10.43 2.87 2.16
C LYS A 94 9.82 4.08 1.43
N ALA A 95 9.47 3.87 0.17
CA ALA A 95 8.82 4.88 -0.66
C ALA A 95 7.32 4.96 -0.32
N GLY A 96 6.70 3.81 -0.07
CA GLY A 96 5.37 3.71 0.47
C GLY A 96 5.22 2.48 1.35
N PHE A 97 4.00 2.28 1.80
CA PHE A 97 3.59 1.10 2.55
C PHE A 97 2.08 0.91 2.42
N THR A 98 1.68 -0.30 2.06
CA THR A 98 0.28 -0.74 2.08
C THR A 98 0.03 -1.70 3.24
N LEU A 99 -0.93 -1.35 4.10
CA LEU A 99 -1.43 -2.22 5.17
C LEU A 99 -2.65 -2.99 4.68
N GLY A 100 -2.40 -4.06 3.91
CA GLY A 100 -3.46 -4.88 3.34
C GLY A 100 -4.49 -4.04 2.57
N SER A 101 -5.78 -4.33 2.77
CA SER A 101 -6.86 -3.54 2.18
C SER A 101 -7.31 -2.35 3.05
N PHE A 102 -6.58 -2.03 4.14
CA PHE A 102 -7.03 -1.01 5.09
C PHE A 102 -6.57 0.40 4.73
N ALA A 103 -5.28 0.56 4.43
CA ALA A 103 -4.71 1.86 4.15
C ALA A 103 -3.36 1.80 3.43
N ILE A 104 -2.99 2.91 2.82
CA ILE A 104 -1.74 3.15 2.12
C ILE A 104 -1.06 4.39 2.73
N ALA A 105 0.25 4.41 2.85
CA ALA A 105 1.02 5.60 3.22
C ALA A 105 2.16 5.83 2.21
N ILE A 106 2.25 7.05 1.70
CA ILE A 106 3.20 7.47 0.67
C ILE A 106 4.20 8.47 1.28
N ALA A 107 5.49 8.19 1.17
CA ALA A 107 6.56 9.06 1.66
C ALA A 107 6.77 10.29 0.75
N PRO A 108 7.40 11.37 1.23
CA PRO A 108 7.63 12.59 0.44
C PRO A 108 8.35 12.33 -0.89
N ARG A 109 9.36 11.45 -0.89
CA ARG A 109 10.12 11.08 -2.09
C ARG A 109 9.32 10.28 -3.12
N ALA A 110 8.15 9.78 -2.75
CA ALA A 110 7.33 8.85 -3.53
C ALA A 110 6.12 9.51 -4.19
N TRP A 111 6.09 10.84 -4.23
CA TRP A 111 5.11 11.62 -5.00
C TRP A 111 5.39 11.54 -6.50
N GLN A 112 5.36 10.31 -7.03
CA GLN A 112 5.59 9.97 -8.43
C GLN A 112 4.58 8.88 -8.82
N PRO A 113 4.07 8.88 -10.06
CA PRO A 113 3.02 7.94 -10.47
C PRO A 113 3.36 6.48 -10.23
N HIS A 114 4.60 6.07 -10.50
CA HIS A 114 5.00 4.66 -10.38
C HIS A 114 5.08 4.17 -8.93
N TYR A 115 5.42 5.03 -7.96
CA TYR A 115 5.38 4.63 -6.55
C TYR A 115 3.95 4.52 -6.05
N VAL A 116 3.07 5.45 -6.43
CA VAL A 116 1.66 5.39 -6.03
C VAL A 116 0.97 4.18 -6.67
N ALA A 117 1.20 3.95 -7.96
CA ALA A 117 0.67 2.77 -8.66
C ALA A 117 1.15 1.46 -8.02
N HIS A 118 2.43 1.38 -7.60
CA HIS A 118 2.98 0.21 -6.90
C HIS A 118 2.20 -0.10 -5.61
N GLU A 119 1.99 0.89 -4.74
CA GLU A 119 1.24 0.67 -3.48
C GLU A 119 -0.25 0.38 -3.73
N LEU A 120 -0.85 0.99 -4.77
CA LEU A 120 -2.23 0.68 -5.18
C LEU A 120 -2.37 -0.76 -5.70
N ILE A 121 -1.35 -1.31 -6.37
CA ILE A 121 -1.33 -2.72 -6.78
C ILE A 121 -1.33 -3.63 -5.54
N HIS A 122 -0.54 -3.32 -4.50
CA HIS A 122 -0.59 -4.07 -3.24
C HIS A 122 -1.97 -3.99 -2.57
N HIS A 123 -2.60 -2.83 -2.62
CA HIS A 123 -3.94 -2.67 -2.07
C HIS A 123 -4.96 -3.49 -2.86
N TRP A 124 -4.90 -3.45 -4.20
CA TRP A 124 -5.74 -4.26 -5.07
C TRP A 124 -5.56 -5.76 -4.82
N GLN A 125 -4.31 -6.22 -4.70
CA GLN A 125 -3.99 -7.60 -4.35
C GLN A 125 -4.65 -7.99 -3.02
N ALA A 126 -4.58 -7.12 -2.01
CA ALA A 126 -5.15 -7.40 -0.69
C ALA A 126 -6.69 -7.40 -0.70
N ASP A 127 -7.29 -6.53 -1.51
CA ASP A 127 -8.75 -6.41 -1.66
C ASP A 127 -9.34 -7.63 -2.38
N HIS A 128 -8.59 -8.22 -3.31
CA HIS A 128 -9.06 -9.34 -4.14
C HIS A 128 -8.72 -10.73 -3.60
N PHE A 129 -7.54 -10.87 -2.98
CA PHE A 129 -7.02 -12.17 -2.52
C PHE A 129 -6.94 -12.26 -0.98
N GLY A 130 -7.18 -11.14 -0.29
CA GLY A 130 -7.12 -11.06 1.16
C GLY A 130 -5.73 -10.70 1.67
N SER A 131 -5.68 -9.98 2.80
CA SER A 131 -4.41 -9.54 3.38
C SER A 131 -3.52 -10.70 3.89
N LEU A 132 -4.13 -11.83 4.27
CA LEU A 132 -3.38 -13.01 4.71
C LEU A 132 -2.61 -13.65 3.55
N ALA A 133 -3.22 -13.74 2.37
CA ALA A 133 -2.57 -14.23 1.16
C ALA A 133 -1.29 -13.44 0.85
N LEU A 134 -1.30 -12.12 1.04
CA LEU A 134 -0.09 -11.31 0.82
C LEU A 134 0.98 -11.49 1.88
N LEU A 135 0.60 -11.86 3.11
CA LEU A 135 1.57 -12.11 4.18
C LEU A 135 2.29 -13.45 4.01
N THR A 136 1.62 -14.45 3.43
CA THR A 136 2.17 -15.81 3.25
C THR A 136 2.58 -16.12 1.82
N GLY A 137 2.20 -15.28 0.87
CA GLY A 137 2.39 -15.50 -0.55
C GLY A 137 3.83 -15.29 -1.02
N GLU A 138 4.06 -15.76 -2.24
CA GLU A 138 5.35 -15.70 -2.90
C GLU A 138 5.73 -14.25 -3.25
N GLN A 139 6.80 -13.74 -2.63
CA GLN A 139 7.22 -12.35 -2.76
C GLN A 139 7.57 -11.97 -4.20
N TRP A 140 8.08 -12.91 -5.00
CA TRP A 140 8.36 -12.66 -6.41
C TRP A 140 7.11 -12.33 -7.22
N LEU A 141 5.95 -12.83 -6.80
CA LEU A 141 4.66 -12.57 -7.44
C LEU A 141 4.08 -11.25 -6.93
N ILE A 142 4.03 -11.07 -5.61
CA ILE A 142 3.46 -9.88 -4.94
C ILE A 142 4.21 -8.61 -5.37
N GLU A 143 5.51 -8.56 -5.09
CA GLU A 143 6.36 -7.41 -5.39
C GLU A 143 6.67 -7.33 -6.88
N GLY A 144 6.90 -8.47 -7.54
CA GLY A 144 7.19 -8.50 -8.98
C GLY A 144 6.05 -7.93 -9.81
N MET A 145 4.80 -8.24 -9.47
CA MET A 145 3.62 -7.63 -10.08
C MET A 145 3.59 -6.11 -9.85
N ALA A 146 3.81 -5.68 -8.61
CA ALA A 146 3.77 -4.26 -8.25
C ALA A 146 4.86 -3.46 -8.97
N TYR A 147 6.08 -4.00 -9.13
CA TYR A 147 7.15 -3.37 -9.90
C TYR A 147 6.95 -3.43 -11.42
N ALA A 148 6.35 -4.50 -11.93
CA ALA A 148 6.15 -4.69 -13.37
C ALA A 148 5.03 -3.80 -13.92
N LEU A 149 3.93 -3.69 -13.18
CA LEU A 149 2.72 -3.05 -13.66
C LEU A 149 2.60 -1.57 -13.25
N SER A 150 3.51 -1.04 -12.42
CA SER A 150 3.45 0.35 -11.97
C SER A 150 4.03 1.38 -12.95
N ASN A 151 4.48 0.95 -14.13
CA ASN A 151 5.27 1.78 -15.05
C ASN A 151 6.55 2.36 -14.40
N ASP A 152 7.23 1.56 -13.59
CA ASP A 152 8.48 1.97 -12.94
C ASP A 152 9.58 2.23 -13.98
N PRO A 153 10.07 3.47 -14.14
CA PRO A 153 11.05 3.80 -15.16
C PRO A 153 12.46 3.36 -14.79
N ARG A 154 12.69 2.90 -13.56
CA ARG A 154 14.02 2.50 -13.09
C ARG A 154 14.47 1.26 -13.86
N ILE A 155 15.55 1.41 -14.61
CA ILE A 155 16.18 0.31 -15.34
C ILE A 155 16.71 -0.71 -14.33
N GLU A 156 17.45 -0.24 -13.32
CA GLU A 156 17.99 -1.06 -12.24
C GLU A 156 17.18 -0.87 -10.96
N LEU A 157 16.70 -2.01 -10.44
CA LEU A 157 16.18 -2.12 -9.08
C LEU A 157 17.23 -2.86 -8.25
N HIS A 158 17.27 -2.62 -6.95
CA HIS A 158 18.11 -3.44 -6.09
C HIS A 158 17.51 -4.86 -5.96
N GLU A 159 18.36 -5.85 -5.71
CA GLU A 159 17.87 -7.20 -5.44
C GLU A 159 17.16 -7.28 -4.07
N PRO A 160 16.15 -8.14 -3.91
CA PRO A 160 15.65 -9.14 -4.89
C PRO A 160 14.63 -8.60 -5.91
N PHE A 161 14.31 -7.29 -5.89
CA PHE A 161 13.19 -6.74 -6.66
C PHE A 161 13.42 -6.74 -8.18
N ALA A 162 14.67 -6.62 -8.63
CA ALA A 162 15.01 -6.78 -10.04
C ALA A 162 14.65 -8.19 -10.53
N SER A 163 15.10 -9.22 -9.80
CA SER A 163 14.77 -10.62 -10.09
C SER A 163 13.27 -10.90 -10.01
N TYR A 164 12.56 -10.33 -9.04
CA TYR A 164 11.11 -10.49 -8.88
C TYR A 164 10.34 -9.89 -10.06
N ARG A 165 10.66 -8.65 -10.45
CA ARG A 165 10.06 -8.00 -11.63
C ARG A 165 10.28 -8.84 -12.89
N GLN A 166 11.48 -9.35 -13.10
CA GLN A 166 11.79 -10.19 -14.26
C GLN A 166 11.01 -11.51 -14.23
N ARG A 167 10.96 -12.18 -13.07
CA ARG A 167 10.22 -13.44 -12.91
C ARG A 167 8.72 -13.24 -13.14
N PHE A 168 8.14 -12.18 -12.60
CA PHE A 168 6.75 -11.82 -12.87
C PHE A 168 6.50 -11.55 -14.36
N ASN A 169 7.34 -10.75 -15.02
CA ASN A 169 7.21 -10.48 -16.45
C ASN A 169 7.26 -11.76 -17.31
N ASN A 170 8.12 -12.71 -16.94
CA ASN A 170 8.17 -14.01 -17.62
C ASN A 170 6.89 -14.82 -17.39
N TRP A 171 6.45 -14.91 -16.14
CA TRP A 171 5.22 -15.60 -15.78
C TRP A 171 4.00 -14.99 -16.47
N TYR A 172 3.87 -13.66 -16.46
CA TYR A 172 2.74 -12.94 -17.07
C TYR A 172 2.67 -13.16 -18.58
N ARG A 173 3.81 -13.17 -19.28
CA ARG A 173 3.85 -13.50 -20.72
C ARG A 173 3.36 -14.91 -21.04
N LEU A 174 3.58 -15.87 -20.13
CA LEU A 174 3.13 -17.26 -20.30
C LEU A 174 1.64 -17.46 -20.01
N HIS A 175 0.99 -16.50 -19.35
CA HIS A 175 -0.43 -16.55 -18.97
C HIS A 175 -1.24 -15.41 -19.60
N ALA A 176 -0.75 -14.83 -20.71
CA ALA A 176 -1.34 -13.65 -21.34
C ALA A 176 -2.71 -13.90 -21.99
N ASP A 177 -3.10 -15.16 -22.14
CA ASP A 177 -4.39 -15.62 -22.66
C ASP A 177 -5.49 -15.67 -21.58
N ILE A 178 -5.12 -15.56 -20.31
CA ILE A 178 -6.03 -15.60 -19.16
C ILE A 178 -6.08 -14.21 -18.51
N PRO A 179 -7.27 -13.69 -18.12
CA PRO A 179 -7.36 -12.44 -17.39
C PRO A 179 -6.46 -12.43 -16.14
N LEU A 180 -5.73 -11.33 -15.91
CA LEU A 180 -4.71 -11.26 -14.84
C LEU A 180 -5.25 -11.66 -13.45
N LYS A 181 -6.47 -11.26 -13.11
CA LYS A 181 -7.10 -11.65 -11.84
C LYS A 181 -7.29 -13.18 -11.73
N GLU A 182 -7.67 -13.82 -12.83
CA GLU A 182 -7.91 -15.27 -12.88
C GLU A 182 -6.59 -16.05 -12.86
N SER A 183 -5.55 -15.58 -13.55
CA SER A 183 -4.23 -16.24 -13.54
C SER A 183 -3.55 -16.19 -12.16
N LEU A 184 -3.89 -15.19 -11.34
CA LEU A 184 -3.41 -15.09 -9.96
C LEU A 184 -4.19 -15.98 -8.97
N ALA A 185 -5.43 -16.37 -9.30
CA ALA A 185 -6.28 -17.16 -8.42
C ALA A 185 -5.70 -18.57 -8.24
N GLY A 186 -5.15 -18.86 -7.05
CA GLY A 186 -4.49 -20.12 -6.73
C GLY A 186 -2.96 -20.04 -6.64
N VAL A 187 -2.38 -18.87 -6.93
CA VAL A 187 -0.95 -18.58 -6.71
C VAL A 187 -0.75 -17.51 -5.62
N LEU A 188 -1.70 -16.57 -5.52
CA LEU A 188 -1.94 -15.71 -4.35
C LEU A 188 -3.04 -16.30 -3.48
#